data_AF-A0A1Y2AVY4-F1
#
_entry.id   AF-A0A1Y2AVY4-F1
#
_cell.length_a   1.000
_cell.length_b   1.000
_cell.length_c   1.000
_cell.angle_alpha   90.00
_cell.angle_beta   90.00
_cell.angle_gamma   90.00
#
_symmetry.space_group_name_H-M   'P 1'
#
loop_
_entity.id
_entity.type
_entity.pdbx_description
1 polymer ?
#
loop_
_entity_poly.entity_id
_entity_poly.type
_entity_poly.pdbx_seq_one_letter_code
_entity_poly.pdbx_strand_id
1 'polypeptide(L)'
;MDQVYVPSSADFSRGFYTDFDGTLKVYDLNQTHPVDSTKPAGSIVSNIEDLAKWAAFFNKRGVLPNGTTLVSSTQFNKILKPYISTYAKLVGKETFQSLGLGWNLESFRGKVNVGKSGGLPGYVSQIDLFPNDDLAIIVLSNGESQLPLTFTSTRRHSVVSPREI
;
A
#
# COMPACT_ATOMS: atom_id res chain seq x y z
N MET A 1 -26.45 15.30 -0.91
CA MET A 1 -25.23 15.91 -0.32
C MET A 1 -24.11 15.61 -1.29
N ASP A 2 -23.72 16.62 -2.06
CA ASP A 2 -22.74 16.52 -3.13
C ASP A 2 -21.33 16.49 -2.53
N GLN A 3 -20.89 15.31 -2.05
CA GLN A 3 -19.49 15.14 -1.72
C GLN A 3 -18.70 14.85 -2.99
N VAL A 4 -18.05 15.90 -3.48
CA VAL A 4 -17.06 15.85 -4.54
C VAL A 4 -15.95 14.88 -4.13
N TYR A 5 -15.80 13.78 -4.87
CA TYR A 5 -14.71 12.82 -4.70
C TYR A 5 -13.38 13.36 -5.26
N VAL A 6 -13.43 14.40 -6.10
CA VAL A 6 -12.20 15.03 -6.61
C VAL A 6 -11.40 15.60 -5.43
N PRO A 7 -10.09 15.33 -5.38
CA PRO A 7 -9.20 16.11 -4.54
C PRO A 7 -9.44 17.60 -4.75
N SER A 8 -9.53 18.37 -3.67
CA SER A 8 -9.64 19.83 -3.74
C SER A 8 -8.37 20.50 -4.30
N SER A 9 -7.28 19.73 -4.45
CA SER A 9 -6.03 20.16 -5.06
C SER A 9 -6.19 20.42 -6.55
N ALA A 10 -5.58 21.50 -7.04
CA ALA A 10 -5.43 21.74 -8.48
C ALA A 10 -4.44 20.75 -9.13
N ASP A 11 -3.53 20.18 -8.34
CA ASP A 11 -2.59 19.13 -8.75
C ASP A 11 -3.14 17.77 -8.31
N PHE A 12 -3.97 17.18 -9.18
CA PHE A 12 -4.46 15.82 -9.01
C PHE A 12 -4.26 15.03 -10.30
N SER A 13 -3.92 13.75 -10.15
CA SER A 13 -3.81 12.87 -11.29
C SER A 13 -5.19 12.49 -11.81
N ARG A 14 -5.35 12.47 -13.15
CA ARG A 14 -6.45 11.77 -13.81
C ARG A 14 -6.11 10.29 -13.92
N GLY A 15 -7.10 9.41 -13.76
CA GLY A 15 -6.95 7.97 -13.92
C GLY A 15 -7.21 7.56 -15.35
N PHE A 16 -6.56 6.49 -15.80
CA PHE A 16 -6.69 5.99 -17.17
C PHE A 16 -6.90 4.47 -17.21
N TYR A 17 -7.93 4.01 -17.92
CA TYR A 17 -8.19 2.60 -18.14
C TYR A 17 -8.25 2.28 -19.63
N THR A 18 -8.03 1.02 -19.99
CA THR A 18 -8.11 0.57 -21.38
C THR A 18 -9.47 -0.10 -21.58
N ASP A 19 -10.27 0.42 -22.51
CA ASP A 19 -11.57 -0.15 -22.87
C ASP A 19 -11.39 -1.47 -23.65
N PHE A 20 -12.46 -2.24 -23.85
CA PHE A 20 -12.41 -3.54 -24.53
C PHE A 20 -11.89 -3.45 -25.97
N ASP A 21 -12.03 -2.30 -26.62
CA ASP A 21 -11.52 -2.02 -27.96
C ASP A 21 -10.03 -1.62 -27.99
N GLY A 22 -9.37 -1.59 -26.82
CA GLY A 22 -7.97 -1.20 -26.67
C GLY A 22 -7.74 0.30 -26.57
N THR A 23 -8.79 1.13 -26.55
CA THR A 23 -8.64 2.58 -26.45
C THR A 23 -8.43 3.02 -24.99
N LEU A 24 -7.50 3.96 -24.79
CA LEU A 24 -7.27 4.56 -23.48
C LEU A 24 -8.39 5.57 -23.18
N LYS A 25 -9.07 5.39 -22.05
CA LYS A 25 -10.16 6.25 -21.55
C LYS A 25 -9.78 6.88 -20.22
N VAL A 26 -10.30 8.08 -19.99
CA VAL A 26 -10.16 8.75 -18.69
C VAL A 26 -11.19 8.17 -17.73
N TYR A 27 -10.73 7.78 -16.54
CA TYR A 27 -11.59 7.45 -15.42
C TYR A 27 -11.93 8.72 -14.64
N ASP A 28 -13.19 9.16 -14.75
CA ASP A 28 -13.71 10.32 -14.01
C ASP A 28 -14.28 9.88 -12.66
N LEU A 29 -13.51 10.15 -11.61
CA LEU A 29 -13.86 9.87 -10.22
C LEU A 29 -15.21 10.46 -9.78
N ASN A 30 -15.70 11.52 -10.42
CA ASN A 30 -17.00 12.12 -10.11
C ASN A 30 -18.18 11.33 -10.65
N GLN A 31 -17.99 10.65 -11.78
CA GLN A 31 -19.06 9.94 -12.48
C GLN A 31 -19.22 8.52 -11.95
N THR A 32 -18.12 7.96 -11.45
CA THR A 32 -18.08 6.62 -10.89
C THR A 32 -18.22 6.72 -9.39
N HIS A 33 -19.43 7.04 -8.90
CA HIS A 33 -19.70 7.01 -7.47
C HIS A 33 -19.33 5.62 -6.92
N PRO A 34 -18.27 5.45 -6.09
CA PRO A 34 -18.26 4.30 -5.22
C PRO A 34 -19.55 4.43 -4.40
N VAL A 35 -20.39 3.39 -4.38
CA VAL A 35 -21.51 3.35 -3.44
C VAL A 35 -20.96 3.72 -2.07
N ASP A 36 -21.59 4.66 -1.35
CA ASP A 36 -21.02 5.24 -0.11
C ASP A 36 -20.49 4.18 0.86
N SER A 37 -21.09 2.99 0.84
CA SER A 37 -20.69 1.81 1.62
C SER A 37 -19.28 1.27 1.31
N THR A 38 -18.70 1.53 0.14
CA THR A 38 -17.36 1.08 -0.25
C THR A 38 -16.26 2.08 0.11
N LYS A 39 -16.62 3.30 0.53
CA LYS A 39 -15.65 4.35 0.87
C LYS A 39 -14.58 3.92 1.89
N PRO A 40 -14.92 3.20 2.98
CA PRO A 40 -13.92 2.76 3.94
C PRO A 40 -12.89 1.75 3.38
N ALA A 41 -13.20 1.09 2.26
CA ALA A 41 -12.35 0.03 1.71
C ALA A 41 -11.25 0.54 0.76
N GLY A 42 -11.45 1.69 0.10
CA GLY A 42 -10.54 2.12 -0.96
C GLY A 42 -10.62 3.57 -1.42
N SER A 43 -11.34 4.44 -0.71
CA SER A 43 -11.58 5.82 -1.18
C SER A 43 -10.62 6.88 -0.63
N ILE A 44 -9.51 6.48 -0.01
CA ILE A 44 -8.48 7.43 0.40
C ILE A 44 -7.70 7.86 -0.85
N VAL A 45 -7.76 9.14 -1.19
CA VAL A 45 -6.93 9.76 -2.23
C VAL A 45 -5.79 10.52 -1.56
N SER A 46 -4.56 10.29 -2.03
CA SER A 46 -3.35 10.84 -1.41
C SER A 46 -2.22 11.03 -2.43
N ASN A 47 -1.09 11.53 -1.99
CA ASN A 47 0.13 11.73 -2.78
C ASN A 47 1.34 11.09 -2.07
N ILE A 48 2.51 11.14 -2.72
CA ILE A 48 3.72 10.50 -2.17
C ILE A 48 4.22 11.19 -0.89
N GLU A 49 4.03 12.50 -0.73
CA GLU A 49 4.48 13.24 0.45
C GLU A 49 3.69 12.84 1.70
N ASP A 50 2.37 12.71 1.56
CA ASP A 50 1.50 12.30 2.64
C ASP A 50 1.68 10.83 2.99
N LEU A 51 1.81 9.96 2.00
CA LEU A 51 2.12 8.56 2.24
C LEU A 51 3.52 8.35 2.83
N ALA A 52 4.50 9.20 2.51
CA ALA A 52 5.82 9.16 3.14
C ALA A 52 5.74 9.52 4.64
N LYS A 53 4.97 10.56 5.01
CA LYS A 53 4.70 10.88 6.43
C LYS A 53 3.98 9.74 7.14
N TRP A 54 2.98 9.15 6.49
CA TRP A 54 2.22 8.02 7.03
C TRP A 54 3.10 6.77 7.19
N ALA A 55 3.98 6.47 6.23
CA ALA A 55 4.92 5.36 6.29
C ALA A 55 5.96 5.54 7.40
N ALA A 56 6.48 6.76 7.58
CA ALA A 56 7.36 7.09 8.70
C ALA A 56 6.65 6.86 10.04
N PHE A 57 5.42 7.36 10.18
CA PHE A 57 4.58 7.10 11.36
C PHE A 57 4.34 5.61 11.61
N PHE A 58 4.08 4.83 10.56
CA PHE A 58 3.88 3.39 10.65
C PHE A 58 5.17 2.66 11.09
N ASN A 59 6.31 2.99 10.49
CA ASN A 59 7.61 2.41 10.87
C ASN A 59 8.00 2.77 12.31
N LYS A 60 7.61 3.96 12.79
CA LYS A 60 7.71 4.35 14.21
C LYS A 60 6.58 3.79 15.08
N ARG A 61 5.85 2.78 14.61
CA ARG A 61 4.84 2.03 15.37
C ARG A 61 3.75 2.90 15.99
N GLY A 62 3.34 3.95 15.28
CA GLY A 62 2.25 4.82 15.72
C GLY A 62 2.69 6.04 16.54
N VAL A 63 3.98 6.37 16.52
CA VAL A 63 4.56 7.54 17.21
C VAL A 63 4.86 8.66 16.21
N LEU A 64 4.40 9.86 16.52
CA LEU A 64 4.66 11.07 15.72
C LEU A 64 6.08 11.61 15.93
N PRO A 65 6.59 12.48 15.03
CA PRO A 65 7.92 13.08 15.16
C PRO A 65 8.14 13.86 16.47
N ASN A 66 7.08 14.42 17.05
CA ASN A 66 7.14 15.13 18.33
C ASN A 66 7.09 14.20 19.56
N GLY A 67 7.12 12.88 19.37
CA GLY A 67 7.04 11.87 20.43
C GLY A 67 5.62 11.52 20.89
N THR A 68 4.58 12.14 20.32
CA THR A 68 3.19 11.82 20.67
C THR A 68 2.81 10.45 20.10
N THR A 69 2.32 9.55 20.95
CA THR A 69 1.83 8.23 20.55
C THR A 69 0.35 8.31 20.19
N LEU A 70 0.00 8.11 18.91
CA LEU A 70 -1.40 8.05 18.45
C LEU A 70 -1.97 6.63 18.49
N VAL A 71 -1.11 5.61 18.32
CA VAL A 71 -1.50 4.21 18.42
C VAL A 71 -0.60 3.54 19.44
N SER A 72 -1.18 3.00 20.50
CA SER A 72 -0.40 2.31 21.54
C SER A 72 0.34 1.09 20.97
N SER A 73 1.47 0.73 21.57
CA SER A 73 2.22 -0.49 21.19
C SER A 73 1.34 -1.74 21.20
N THR A 74 0.44 -1.87 22.18
CA THR A 74 -0.53 -2.97 22.27
C THR A 74 -1.50 -3.01 21.09
N GLN A 75 -2.02 -1.86 20.64
CA GLN A 75 -2.89 -1.79 19.47
C GLN A 75 -2.10 -2.07 18.18
N PHE A 76 -0.89 -1.51 18.06
CA PHE A 76 -0.05 -1.71 16.89
C PHE A 76 0.35 -3.18 16.71
N ASN A 77 0.67 -3.86 17.82
CA ASN A 77 0.94 -5.29 17.82
C ASN A 77 -0.29 -6.12 17.39
N LYS A 78 -1.51 -5.67 17.66
CA LYS A 78 -2.73 -6.31 17.13
C LYS A 78 -2.84 -6.11 15.62
N ILE A 79 -2.52 -4.92 15.09
CA ILE A 79 -2.56 -4.65 13.63
C ILE A 79 -1.65 -5.63 12.87
N LEU A 80 -0.44 -5.85 13.38
CA LEU A 80 0.58 -6.71 12.75
C LEU A 80 0.58 -8.16 13.24
N LYS A 81 -0.36 -8.55 14.10
CA LYS A 81 -0.47 -9.95 14.52
C LYS A 81 -0.88 -10.80 13.30
N PRO A 82 -0.20 -11.92 13.00
CA PRO A 82 -0.67 -12.84 11.97
C PRO A 82 -1.94 -13.56 12.46
N TYR A 83 -3.06 -13.35 11.79
CA TYR A 83 -4.34 -13.99 12.12
C TYR A 83 -4.66 -15.17 11.19
N ILE A 84 -4.31 -15.05 9.91
CA ILE A 84 -4.60 -16.06 8.90
C ILE A 84 -3.32 -16.38 8.16
N SER A 85 -2.87 -17.63 8.19
CA SER A 85 -1.79 -18.08 7.31
C SER A 85 -2.32 -18.16 5.88
N THR A 86 -1.68 -17.48 4.95
CA THR A 86 -2.00 -17.54 3.52
C THR A 86 -0.99 -18.39 2.74
N TYR A 87 -0.07 -19.02 3.47
CA TYR A 87 1.02 -19.80 2.91
C TYR A 87 0.56 -21.16 2.37
N ALA A 88 0.94 -21.46 1.13
CA ALA A 88 1.09 -22.82 0.62
C ALA A 88 2.56 -23.21 0.73
N LYS A 89 2.86 -24.33 1.41
CA LYS A 89 4.23 -24.72 1.79
C LYS A 89 5.14 -24.89 0.56
N LEU A 90 6.06 -23.97 0.32
CA LEU A 90 7.24 -24.20 -0.51
C LEU A 90 8.32 -24.86 0.35
N VAL A 91 8.82 -26.01 -0.09
CA VAL A 91 9.84 -26.79 0.62
C VAL A 91 11.16 -26.02 0.64
N GLY A 92 11.78 -25.89 1.82
CA GLY A 92 13.18 -25.46 1.95
C GLY A 92 13.46 -23.97 2.22
N LYS A 93 12.44 -23.13 2.48
CA LYS A 93 12.65 -21.75 2.95
C LYS A 93 11.78 -21.46 4.17
N GLU A 94 12.36 -20.80 5.17
CA GLU A 94 11.59 -20.16 6.25
C GLU A 94 10.90 -18.92 5.69
N THR A 95 9.85 -19.17 4.92
CA THR A 95 8.98 -18.13 4.38
C THR A 95 7.62 -18.25 5.05
N PHE A 96 7.19 -17.21 5.75
CA PHE A 96 5.80 -17.07 6.19
C PHE A 96 5.08 -16.06 5.30
N GLN A 97 3.80 -16.32 5.05
CA GLN A 97 2.86 -15.39 4.46
C GLN A 97 1.56 -15.47 5.27
N SER A 98 1.06 -14.32 5.68
CA SER A 98 -0.13 -14.23 6.52
C SER A 98 -0.86 -12.90 6.35
N LEU A 99 -2.08 -12.83 6.89
CA LEU A 99 -2.87 -11.61 6.97
C LEU A 99 -2.92 -11.12 8.41
N GLY A 100 -2.56 -9.86 8.59
CA GLY A 100 -2.87 -9.06 9.78
C GLY A 100 -4.21 -8.35 9.64
N LEU A 101 -4.45 -7.31 10.45
CA LEU A 101 -5.65 -6.48 10.32
C LEU A 101 -5.49 -5.50 9.15
N GLY A 102 -5.88 -5.93 7.95
CA GLY A 102 -5.82 -5.11 6.74
C GLY A 102 -4.47 -5.11 6.02
N TRP A 103 -3.52 -5.94 6.45
CA TRP A 103 -2.15 -5.99 5.92
C TRP A 103 -1.75 -7.40 5.50
N ASN A 104 -1.02 -7.50 4.40
CA ASN A 104 -0.26 -8.71 4.08
C ASN A 104 1.05 -8.67 4.85
N LEU A 105 1.40 -9.77 5.49
CA LEU A 105 2.62 -9.93 6.27
C LEU A 105 3.42 -11.07 5.66
N GLU A 106 4.67 -10.81 5.29
CA GLU A 106 5.55 -11.85 4.79
C GLU A 106 6.97 -11.70 5.28
N SER A 107 7.68 -12.82 5.37
CA SER A 107 9.13 -12.80 5.48
C SER A 107 9.74 -12.69 4.08
N PHE A 108 10.41 -11.58 3.81
CA PHE A 108 11.12 -11.33 2.58
C PHE A 108 12.63 -11.22 2.87
N ARG A 109 13.42 -12.21 2.43
CA ARG A 109 14.89 -12.26 2.64
C ARG A 109 15.30 -12.07 4.11
N GLY A 110 14.61 -12.74 5.02
CA GLY A 110 14.87 -12.66 6.47
C GLY A 110 14.33 -11.40 7.14
N LYS A 111 13.64 -10.51 6.40
CA LYS A 111 13.03 -9.29 6.94
C LYS A 111 11.51 -9.40 6.95
N VAL A 112 10.86 -8.71 7.89
CA VAL A 112 9.40 -8.62 7.93
C VAL A 112 8.95 -7.52 6.98
N ASN A 113 8.21 -7.90 5.95
CA ASN A 113 7.53 -6.98 5.05
C ASN A 113 6.04 -6.89 5.41
N VAL A 114 5.54 -5.66 5.47
CA VAL A 114 4.13 -5.34 5.70
C VAL A 114 3.61 -4.63 4.45
N GLY A 115 2.79 -5.31 3.66
CA GLY A 115 2.41 -4.89 2.33
C GLY A 115 0.90 -4.73 2.12
N LYS A 116 0.51 -3.77 1.29
CA LYS A 116 -0.87 -3.64 0.81
C LYS A 116 -0.90 -3.06 -0.60
N SER A 117 -1.67 -3.73 -1.46
CA SER A 117 -2.06 -3.21 -2.78
C SER A 117 -3.43 -2.54 -2.74
N GLY A 118 -3.63 -1.61 -3.66
CA GLY A 118 -4.91 -0.99 -3.97
C GLY A 118 -5.14 -0.96 -5.48
N GLY A 119 -6.40 -1.12 -5.88
CA GLY A 119 -6.81 -1.08 -7.27
C GLY A 119 -8.21 -0.48 -7.38
N LEU A 120 -8.30 0.60 -8.14
CA LEU A 120 -9.52 1.21 -8.63
C LEU A 120 -9.33 1.36 -10.15
N PRO A 121 -10.39 1.36 -10.98
CA PRO A 121 -10.17 1.65 -12.39
C PRO A 121 -9.40 2.96 -12.56
N GLY A 122 -8.38 2.94 -13.41
CA GLY A 122 -7.48 4.06 -13.62
C GLY A 122 -6.49 4.37 -12.49
N TYR A 123 -6.44 3.63 -11.38
CA TYR A 123 -5.47 3.84 -10.30
C TYR A 123 -5.01 2.52 -9.67
N VAL A 124 -3.69 2.34 -9.59
CA VAL A 124 -3.08 1.20 -8.90
C VAL A 124 -2.05 1.71 -7.92
N SER A 125 -2.06 1.17 -6.70
CA SER A 125 -1.10 1.51 -5.65
C SER A 125 -0.51 0.26 -5.03
N GLN A 126 0.74 0.38 -4.60
CA GLN A 126 1.42 -0.63 -3.81
C GLN A 126 2.26 0.04 -2.74
N ILE A 127 2.09 -0.41 -1.50
CA ILE A 127 2.84 0.04 -0.34
C ILE A 127 3.50 -1.18 0.28
N ASP A 128 4.82 -1.11 0.46
CA ASP A 128 5.63 -2.11 1.13
C ASP A 128 6.46 -1.45 2.23
N LEU A 129 6.24 -1.87 3.48
CA LEU A 129 6.91 -1.34 4.66
C LEU A 129 7.85 -2.40 5.25
N PHE A 130 8.96 -1.94 5.79
CA PHE A 130 9.93 -2.74 6.53
C PHE A 130 10.18 -2.05 7.88
N PRO A 131 9.27 -2.20 8.86
CA PRO A 131 9.29 -1.42 10.10
C PRO A 131 10.57 -1.60 10.92
N ASN A 132 11.19 -2.79 10.86
CA ASN A 132 12.43 -3.09 11.58
C ASN A 132 13.67 -2.44 10.94
N ASP A 133 13.56 -2.02 9.67
CA ASP A 133 14.65 -1.41 8.90
C ASP A 133 14.43 0.10 8.68
N ASP A 134 13.35 0.66 9.23
CA ASP A 134 12.92 2.05 8.99
C ASP A 134 12.80 2.39 7.49
N LEU A 135 12.38 1.42 6.67
CA LEU A 135 12.31 1.52 5.22
C LEU A 135 10.87 1.40 4.72
N ALA A 136 10.54 2.14 3.65
CA ALA A 136 9.29 2.05 2.93
C ALA A 136 9.52 2.14 1.42
N ILE A 137 8.74 1.41 0.64
CA ILE A 137 8.67 1.49 -0.81
C ILE A 137 7.20 1.71 -1.19
N ILE A 138 6.92 2.84 -1.83
CA ILE A 138 5.56 3.24 -2.22
C ILE A 138 5.58 3.51 -3.72
N VAL A 139 4.65 2.91 -4.46
CA VAL A 139 4.46 3.18 -5.88
C VAL A 139 2.98 3.45 -6.15
N LEU A 140 2.71 4.58 -6.80
CA LEU A 140 1.39 4.99 -7.26
C LEU A 140 1.43 5.09 -8.78
N SER A 141 0.39 4.58 -9.45
CA SER A 141 0.20 4.80 -10.89
C SER A 141 -1.24 5.17 -11.18
N ASN A 142 -1.41 6.01 -12.18
CA ASN A 142 -2.69 6.48 -12.69
C ASN A 142 -3.16 5.72 -13.94
N GLY A 143 -2.75 4.45 -14.05
CA GLY A 143 -3.16 3.56 -15.12
C GLY A 143 -3.36 2.16 -14.60
N GLU A 144 -4.20 1.38 -15.30
CA GLU A 144 -4.39 -0.04 -15.05
C GLU A 144 -3.18 -0.84 -15.54
N SER A 145 -2.12 -0.82 -14.75
CA SER A 145 -0.91 -1.54 -15.04
C SER A 145 -0.48 -2.35 -13.83
N GLN A 146 0.15 -3.50 -14.08
CA GLN A 146 0.81 -4.26 -13.01
C GLN A 146 2.11 -3.59 -12.55
N LEU A 147 2.49 -2.45 -13.14
CA LEU A 147 3.75 -1.78 -12.90
C LEU A 147 4.01 -1.50 -11.41
N PRO A 148 3.06 -0.99 -10.60
CA PRO A 148 3.33 -0.79 -9.17
C PRO A 148 3.75 -2.06 -8.44
N LEU A 149 3.10 -3.19 -8.72
CA LEU A 149 3.46 -4.49 -8.13
C LEU A 149 4.83 -4.98 -8.63
N THR A 150 5.11 -4.86 -9.93
CA THR A 150 6.38 -5.30 -10.51
C THR A 150 7.56 -4.42 -10.06
N PHE A 151 7.38 -3.11 -10.02
CA PHE A 151 8.41 -2.17 -9.57
C PHE A 151 8.75 -2.35 -8.11
N THR A 152 7.76 -2.48 -7.24
CA THR A 152 8.00 -2.73 -5.81
C THR A 152 8.69 -4.07 -5.59
N SER A 153 8.26 -5.14 -6.27
CA SER A 153 8.95 -6.44 -6.22
C SER A 153 10.43 -6.30 -6.61
N THR A 154 10.71 -5.65 -7.74
CA THR A 154 12.09 -5.40 -8.22
C THR A 154 12.90 -4.54 -7.24
N ARG A 155 12.30 -3.46 -6.73
CA ARG A 155 12.96 -2.55 -5.78
C ARG A 155 13.24 -3.23 -4.45
N ARG A 156 12.28 -4.01 -3.92
CA ARG A 156 12.47 -4.85 -2.72
C ARG A 156 13.68 -5.76 -2.90
N HIS A 157 13.83 -6.41 -4.05
CA HIS A 157 15.03 -7.22 -4.34
C HIS A 157 16.34 -6.43 -4.28
N SER A 158 16.37 -5.21 -4.81
CA SER A 158 17.60 -4.38 -4.88
C SER A 158 17.96 -3.66 -3.57
N VAL A 159 16.97 -3.28 -2.76
CA VAL A 159 17.18 -2.47 -1.55
C VAL A 159 17.32 -3.34 -0.31
N VAL A 160 16.68 -4.52 -0.31
CA VAL A 160 16.64 -5.44 0.83
C VAL A 160 17.64 -6.59 0.66
N SER A 161 18.40 -6.65 -0.43
CA SER A 161 19.53 -7.58 -0.54
C SER A 161 20.54 -7.32 0.59
N PRO A 162 21.04 -8.36 1.27
CA PRO A 162 22.25 -8.25 2.06
C PRO A 162 23.33 -7.61 1.16
N ARG A 163 24.02 -6.58 1.65
CA ARG A 163 25.26 -6.16 1.00
C ARG A 163 26.21 -7.34 1.13
N GLU A 164 26.64 -7.92 0.02
CA GLU A 164 27.76 -8.86 0.05
C GLU A 164 28.96 -8.11 0.65
N ILE A 165 29.54 -8.68 1.72
CA ILE A 165 30.78 -8.22 2.34
C ILE A 165 31.92 -8.90 1.61
#